data_AF-A0A1B3PNM5-F1
#
_entry.id   AF-A0A1B3PNM5-F1
#
_cell.length_a   1.000
_cell.length_b   1.000
_cell.length_c   1.000
_cell.angle_alpha   90.00
_cell.angle_beta   90.00
_cell.angle_gamma   90.00
#
_symmetry.space_group_name_H-M   'P 1'
#
loop_
_entity.id
_entity.type
_entity.pdbx_description
1 polymer ?
#
loop_
_entity_poly.entity_id
_entity_poly.type
_entity_poly.pdbx_seq_one_letter_code
_entity_poly.pdbx_strand_id
1 'polypeptide(L)'
;MNDFVAGIARLLMWLIAAAVGLVLFASLLLATLVLAAAWGLRAGWARLTGRPVNPWVMRMDPRTGFGTVFRSARWSADAQSARSAPVTPDDAGATASPSRRGGVLPGVQEVTDVEPRQVR
;
A
#
# COMPACT_ATOMS: atom_id res chain seq x y z
N MET A 1 -21.57 66.60 5.22
CA MET A 1 -20.60 66.19 6.26
C MET A 1 -20.74 64.71 6.60
N ASN A 2 -21.97 64.19 6.75
CA ASN A 2 -22.22 62.79 7.06
C ASN A 2 -21.71 61.82 5.97
N ASP A 3 -21.82 62.17 4.69
CA ASP A 3 -21.36 61.32 3.57
C ASP A 3 -19.84 61.15 3.55
N PHE A 4 -19.10 62.17 3.97
CA PHE A 4 -17.64 62.12 4.10
C PHE A 4 -17.22 61.16 5.23
N VAL A 5 -17.91 61.24 6.38
CA VAL A 5 -17.70 60.33 7.51
C VAL A 5 -18.03 58.89 7.12
N ALA A 6 -19.13 58.67 6.39
CA ALA A 6 -19.50 57.36 5.89
C ALA A 6 -18.46 56.79 4.90
N GLY A 7 -17.91 57.64 4.03
CA GLY A 7 -16.82 57.26 3.12
C GLY A 7 -15.57 56.82 3.86
N ILE A 8 -15.13 57.59 4.87
CA ILE A 8 -13.99 57.25 5.72
C ILE A 8 -14.23 55.96 6.49
N ALA A 9 -15.42 55.79 7.08
CA ALA A 9 -15.75 54.58 7.83
C ALA A 9 -15.70 53.33 6.94
N ARG A 10 -16.22 53.41 5.72
CA ARG A 10 -16.16 52.31 4.76
C ARG A 10 -14.72 52.01 4.34
N LEU A 11 -13.91 53.04 4.10
CA LEU A 11 -12.50 52.88 3.79
C LEU A 11 -11.77 52.17 4.93
N LEU A 12 -11.97 52.61 6.18
CA LEU A 12 -11.39 51.97 7.36
C LEU A 12 -11.81 50.50 7.47
N MET A 13 -13.09 50.20 7.29
CA MET A 13 -13.59 48.83 7.33
C MET A 13 -12.91 47.94 6.28
N TRP A 14 -12.77 48.44 5.06
CA TRP A 14 -12.05 47.74 3.99
C TRP A 14 -10.58 47.55 4.31
N LEU A 15 -9.91 48.56 4.88
CA LEU A 15 -8.50 48.52 5.25
C LEU A 15 -8.26 47.50 6.37
N ILE A 16 -9.13 47.47 7.39
CA ILE A 16 -9.09 46.48 8.46
C ILE A 16 -9.32 45.08 7.91
N ALA A 17 -10.36 44.88 7.09
CA ALA A 17 -10.63 43.58 6.46
C ALA A 17 -9.45 43.11 5.60
N ALA A 18 -8.84 44.00 4.83
CA ALA A 18 -7.65 43.72 4.04
C ALA A 18 -6.45 43.37 4.92
N ALA A 19 -6.23 44.09 6.03
CA ALA A 19 -5.16 43.81 6.97
C ALA A 19 -5.34 42.42 7.63
N VAL A 20 -6.54 42.07 8.07
CA VAL A 20 -6.85 40.75 8.63
C VAL A 20 -6.62 39.66 7.60
N GLY A 21 -7.10 39.85 6.37
CA GLY A 21 -6.88 38.93 5.26
C GLY A 21 -5.39 38.76 4.94
N LEU A 22 -4.64 39.86 4.93
CA LEU A 22 -3.19 39.84 4.67
C LEU A 22 -2.43 39.09 5.76
N VAL A 23 -2.77 39.30 7.03
CA VAL A 23 -2.17 38.56 8.16
C VAL A 23 -2.46 37.06 8.05
N LEU A 24 -3.71 36.69 7.77
CA LEU A 24 -4.09 35.29 7.56
C LEU A 24 -3.32 34.68 6.38
N PHE A 25 -3.29 35.37 5.24
CA PHE A 25 -2.57 34.94 4.05
C PHE A 25 -1.07 34.76 4.33
N ALA A 26 -0.44 35.75 4.97
CA ALA A 26 0.98 35.68 5.34
C ALA A 26 1.25 34.52 6.31
N SER A 27 0.35 34.26 7.26
CA SER A 27 0.46 33.12 8.18
C SER A 27 0.36 31.78 7.44
N LEU A 28 -0.58 31.63 6.51
CA LEU A 28 -0.71 30.42 5.70
C LEU A 28 0.51 30.24 4.78
N LEU A 29 0.97 31.31 4.15
CA LEU A 29 2.17 31.30 3.33
C LEU A 29 3.39 30.87 4.14
N LEU A 30 3.57 31.43 5.33
CA LEU A 30 4.66 31.06 6.22
C LEU A 30 4.54 29.60 6.67
N ALA A 31 3.34 29.14 7.03
CA ALA A 31 3.10 27.74 7.41
C ALA A 31 3.42 26.77 6.25
N THR A 32 3.01 27.09 5.02
CA THR A 32 3.33 26.26 3.84
C THR A 32 4.82 26.28 3.51
N LEU A 33 5.50 27.42 3.65
CA LEU A 33 6.96 27.52 3.50
C LEU A 33 7.69 26.69 4.55
N VAL A 34 7.28 26.75 5.82
CA VAL A 34 7.85 25.92 6.90
C VAL A 34 7.62 24.44 6.62
N LEU A 35 6.41 24.06 6.20
CA LEU A 35 6.10 22.68 5.86
C LEU A 35 6.93 22.21 4.66
N ALA A 36 7.03 23.03 3.61
CA ALA A 36 7.85 22.75 2.44
C ALA A 36 9.34 22.66 2.80
N ALA A 37 9.85 23.52 3.67
CA ALA A 37 11.21 23.44 4.19
C ALA A 37 11.42 22.18 5.01
N ALA A 38 10.48 21.82 5.89
CA ALA A 38 10.56 20.58 6.67
C ALA A 38 10.55 19.34 5.76
N TRP A 39 9.69 19.31 4.74
CA TRP A 39 9.62 18.22 3.76
C TRP A 39 10.83 18.18 2.84
N GLY A 40 11.27 19.32 2.33
CA GLY A 40 12.43 19.45 1.45
C GLY A 40 13.71 19.12 2.19
N LEU A 41 13.85 19.56 3.44
CA LEU A 41 14.91 19.14 4.32
C LEU A 41 14.78 17.64 4.58
N ARG A 42 13.63 17.09 4.99
CA ARG A 42 13.40 15.65 5.24
C ARG A 42 13.73 14.76 4.02
N ALA A 43 13.38 15.19 2.81
CA ALA A 43 13.66 14.51 1.56
C ALA A 43 15.13 14.70 1.13
N GLY A 44 15.66 15.90 1.35
CA GLY A 44 17.04 16.30 1.06
C GLY A 44 18.07 15.84 2.09
N TRP A 45 17.66 15.41 3.28
CA TRP A 45 18.53 14.91 4.36
C TRP A 45 19.37 13.73 3.87
N ALA A 46 18.80 12.87 3.02
CA ALA A 46 19.53 11.78 2.36
C ALA A 46 20.67 12.29 1.47
N ARG A 47 20.51 13.47 0.87
CA ARG A 47 21.53 14.13 0.04
C ARG A 47 22.51 14.97 0.85
N LEU A 48 22.05 15.65 1.91
CA LEU A 48 22.90 16.53 2.74
C LEU A 48 23.76 15.79 3.77
N THR A 49 23.29 14.66 4.30
CA THR A 49 24.00 13.95 5.40
C THR A 49 24.51 12.57 5.03
N GLY A 50 24.22 12.07 3.82
CA GLY A 50 24.63 10.73 3.37
C GLY A 50 24.06 9.58 4.22
N ARG A 51 23.25 9.88 5.24
CA ARG A 51 22.62 8.93 6.14
C ARG A 51 21.14 8.85 5.81
N PRO A 52 20.63 7.67 5.44
CA PRO A 52 19.21 7.52 5.13
C PRO A 52 18.40 7.80 6.39
N VAL A 53 17.47 8.74 6.30
CA VAL A 53 16.58 9.05 7.41
C VAL A 53 15.66 7.85 7.62
N ASN A 54 15.54 7.39 8.87
CA ASN A 54 14.82 6.18 9.24
C ASN A 54 13.41 6.18 8.59
N PRO A 55 13.07 5.19 7.75
CA PRO A 55 11.80 5.14 7.08
C PRO A 55 10.71 4.78 8.10
N TRP A 56 9.80 5.72 8.36
CA TRP A 56 8.59 5.47 9.16
C TRP A 56 7.61 4.53 8.46
N VAL A 57 7.82 4.27 7.17
CA VAL A 57 7.10 3.25 6.41
C VAL A 57 8.01 2.02 6.38
N MET A 58 7.62 1.00 7.14
CA MET A 58 8.12 -0.37 6.96
C MET A 58 8.16 -0.64 5.46
N ARG A 59 9.36 -0.84 4.88
CA ARG A 59 9.49 -1.15 3.46
C ARG A 59 8.84 -2.51 3.22
N MET A 60 7.55 -2.50 2.91
CA MET A 60 6.89 -3.61 2.25
C MET A 60 7.47 -3.64 0.84
N ASP A 61 8.57 -4.37 0.68
CA ASP A 61 9.14 -4.63 -0.62
C ASP A 61 8.08 -5.45 -1.42
N PRO A 62 7.48 -4.89 -2.49
CA PRO A 62 6.40 -5.54 -3.22
C PRO A 62 6.85 -6.90 -3.81
N ARG A 63 8.17 -7.14 -3.94
CA ARG A 63 8.70 -8.41 -4.41
C ARG A 63 8.72 -9.50 -3.35
N THR A 64 8.81 -9.15 -2.06
CA THR A 64 8.75 -10.12 -0.96
C THR A 64 7.33 -10.39 -0.48
N GLY A 65 6.41 -9.42 -0.63
CA GLY A 65 5.00 -9.58 -0.29
C GLY A 65 4.33 -10.78 -0.98
N PHE A 66 4.48 -10.92 -2.30
CA PHE A 66 3.92 -12.06 -3.04
C PHE A 66 4.62 -13.39 -2.74
N GLY A 67 5.95 -13.37 -2.60
CA GLY A 67 6.73 -14.59 -2.33
C GLY A 67 6.37 -15.27 -1.01
N THR A 68 6.05 -14.47 0.02
CA THR A 68 5.66 -14.99 1.35
C THR A 68 4.26 -15.63 1.31
N VAL A 69 3.31 -15.00 0.60
CA VAL A 69 1.94 -15.52 0.45
C VAL A 69 1.88 -16.78 -0.41
N PHE A 70 2.64 -16.85 -1.52
CA PHE A 70 2.74 -18.08 -2.31
C PHE A 70 3.38 -19.23 -1.52
N ARG A 71 4.38 -18.93 -0.68
CA ARG A 71 5.02 -19.93 0.17
C ARG A 71 4.08 -20.40 1.30
N SER A 72 3.32 -19.51 1.91
CA SER A 72 2.34 -19.88 2.93
C SER A 72 1.15 -20.64 2.34
N ALA A 73 0.67 -20.27 1.14
CA ALA A 73 -0.38 -20.99 0.44
C ALA A 73 0.05 -22.43 0.07
N ARG A 74 1.32 -22.61 -0.32
CA ARG A 74 1.89 -23.95 -0.54
C ARG A 74 1.92 -24.78 0.74
N TRP A 75 2.32 -24.19 1.86
CA TRP A 75 2.39 -24.94 3.12
C TRP A 75 1.00 -25.28 3.67
N SER A 76 0.02 -24.39 3.52
CA SER A 76 -1.38 -24.65 3.86
C SER A 76 -2.02 -25.72 2.97
N ALA A 77 -1.69 -25.74 1.67
CA ALA A 77 -2.17 -26.78 0.75
C ALA A 77 -1.52 -28.15 1.02
N ASP A 78 -0.22 -28.18 1.34
CA ASP A 78 0.48 -29.39 1.76
C ASP A 78 -0.05 -29.90 3.12
N ALA A 79 -0.35 -29.01 4.06
CA ALA A 79 -0.90 -29.35 5.37
C ALA A 79 -2.37 -29.82 5.31
N GLN A 80 -3.17 -29.26 4.41
CA GLN A 80 -4.55 -29.71 4.16
C GLN A 80 -4.55 -31.08 3.47
N SER A 81 -3.64 -31.31 2.51
CA SER A 81 -3.51 -32.61 1.83
C SER A 81 -3.02 -33.71 2.77
N ALA A 82 -2.13 -33.39 3.72
CA ALA A 82 -1.70 -34.33 4.75
C ALA A 82 -2.81 -34.67 5.77
N ARG A 83 -3.79 -33.77 5.97
CA ARG A 83 -4.90 -33.94 6.91
C ARG A 83 -6.10 -34.69 6.31
N SER A 84 -6.20 -34.72 4.98
CA SER A 84 -7.25 -35.43 4.24
C SER A 84 -6.84 -36.83 3.77
N ALA A 85 -5.64 -37.30 4.11
CA ALA A 85 -5.23 -38.67 3.81
C ALA A 85 -6.03 -39.66 4.69
N PRO A 86 -6.75 -40.64 4.12
CA PRO A 86 -7.46 -41.64 4.90
C PRO A 86 -6.44 -42.49 5.67
N VAL A 87 -6.65 -42.60 6.99
CA VAL A 87 -5.91 -43.54 7.84
C VAL A 87 -6.41 -44.93 7.52
N THR A 88 -5.66 -45.66 6.68
CA THR A 88 -5.82 -47.11 6.54
C THR A 88 -4.94 -47.76 7.61
N PRO A 89 -5.50 -48.47 8.60
CA PRO A 89 -4.72 -49.21 9.56
C PRO A 89 -4.44 -50.58 8.98
N ASP A 90 -3.46 -50.70 8.09
CA ASP A 90 -2.77 -51.97 7.93
C ASP A 90 -1.37 -51.82 7.32
N ASP A 91 -0.52 -52.77 7.68
CA ASP A 91 0.82 -53.04 7.19
C ASP A 91 1.99 -52.23 7.78
N ALA A 92 2.47 -52.78 8.88
CA ALA A 92 3.85 -52.68 9.30
C ALA A 92 4.79 -53.30 8.24
N GLY A 93 5.74 -52.50 7.75
CA GLY A 93 7.01 -53.00 7.21
C GLY A 93 7.21 -52.81 5.70
N ALA A 94 7.75 -51.66 5.30
CA ALA A 94 8.58 -51.56 4.10
C ALA A 94 9.49 -50.31 4.15
N THR A 95 10.77 -50.54 3.89
CA THR A 95 11.88 -49.60 3.88
C THR A 95 11.83 -48.57 2.74
N ALA A 96 12.39 -47.38 3.03
CA ALA A 96 13.08 -46.45 2.12
C ALA A 96 12.28 -45.58 1.10
N SER A 97 12.20 -44.29 1.47
CA SER A 97 12.39 -43.07 0.66
C SER A 97 11.37 -42.64 -0.42
N PRO A 98 11.25 -41.31 -0.66
CA PRO A 98 10.01 -40.67 -1.09
C PRO A 98 9.98 -40.38 -2.60
N SER A 99 9.10 -41.05 -3.34
CA SER A 99 8.80 -40.71 -4.73
C SER A 99 7.70 -39.65 -4.81
N ARG A 100 8.12 -38.39 -4.66
CA ARG A 100 7.32 -37.20 -4.92
C ARG A 100 7.48 -36.84 -6.41
N ARG A 101 6.74 -37.46 -7.32
CA ARG A 101 6.69 -37.06 -8.74
C ARG A 101 5.31 -37.37 -9.33
N GLY A 102 4.66 -36.33 -9.85
CA GLY A 102 3.23 -36.28 -10.12
C GLY A 102 2.71 -37.36 -11.06
N GLY A 103 1.75 -38.12 -10.57
CA GLY A 103 0.82 -38.87 -11.41
C GLY A 103 -0.36 -37.98 -11.78
N VAL A 104 -0.68 -37.92 -13.06
CA VAL A 104 -1.92 -37.33 -13.57
C VAL A 104 -3.08 -38.15 -13.01
N LEU A 105 -4.05 -37.48 -12.36
CA LEU A 105 -5.25 -38.14 -11.86
C LEU A 105 -6.01 -38.76 -13.04
N PRO A 106 -6.44 -40.04 -12.95
CA PRO A 106 -7.21 -40.69 -14.00
C PRO A 106 -8.53 -39.91 -14.22
N GLY A 107 -8.72 -39.38 -15.42
CA GLY A 107 -9.90 -38.58 -15.82
C GLY A 107 -9.62 -37.13 -16.23
N VAL A 108 -8.42 -36.58 -16.01
CA VAL A 108 -8.11 -35.17 -16.38
C VAL A 108 -7.73 -35.00 -17.86
N GLN A 109 -7.42 -36.08 -18.58
CA GLN A 109 -7.01 -36.00 -19.99
C GLN A 109 -8.18 -35.90 -20.99
N GLU A 110 -9.43 -36.05 -20.55
CA GLU A 110 -10.60 -36.18 -21.44
C GLU A 110 -11.55 -34.97 -21.39
N VAL A 111 -11.07 -33.80 -20.94
CA VAL A 111 -11.86 -32.57 -21.05
C VAL A 111 -11.61 -31.95 -22.44
N THR A 112 -12.23 -32.54 -23.45
CA THR A 112 -12.38 -31.94 -24.78
C THR A 112 -13.81 -31.44 -24.90
N ASP A 113 -14.08 -30.25 -24.36
CA ASP A 113 -15.20 -29.41 -24.82
C ASP A 113 -15.06 -28.03 -24.16
N VAL A 114 -14.35 -27.13 -24.85
CA VAL A 114 -14.34 -25.70 -24.56
C VAL A 114 -14.69 -24.98 -25.85
N GLU A 115 -15.96 -24.62 -26.00
CA GLU A 115 -16.38 -23.73 -27.08
C GLU A 115 -16.12 -22.28 -26.67
N PRO A 116 -15.36 -21.48 -27.45
CA PRO A 116 -15.11 -20.09 -27.12
C PRO A 116 -16.40 -19.27 -27.29
N ARG A 117 -16.89 -18.71 -26.18
CA ARG A 117 -18.04 -17.79 -26.15
C ARG A 117 -17.74 -16.56 -27.02
N GLN A 118 -18.41 -16.42 -28.16
CA GLN A 118 -18.30 -15.22 -28.99
C GLN A 118 -18.96 -14.04 -28.28
N VAL A 119 -18.14 -13.03 -27.98
CA VAL A 119 -18.55 -11.77 -27.37
C VAL A 119 -18.88 -10.82 -28.53
N ARG A 120 -20.15 -10.42 -28.65
CA ARG A 120 -20.63 -9.48 -29.65
C ARG A 120 -20.86 -8.11 -29.02
#